data_AF-A0A3N5ED56-F1
#
_entry.id   AF-A0A3N5ED56-F1
#
_cell.length_a   1.000
_cell.length_b   1.000
_cell.length_c   1.000
_cell.angle_alpha   90.00
_cell.angle_beta   90.00
_cell.angle_gamma   90.00
#
_symmetry.space_group_name_H-M   'P 1'
#
loop_
_entity.id
_entity.type
_entity.pdbx_description
1 polymer ?
#
loop_
_entity_poly.entity_id
_entity_poly.type
_entity_poly.pdbx_seq_one_letter_code
_entity_poly.pdbx_strand_id
1 'polypeptide(L)'
;GWAVRHLDLRIAPGERVLLLGSPYGLDTIFSGLVQGAGAELVFALALYRRWTLPMSVLAGCGAAVGMWFHDMTVYFAGVDLPIQLAYGAFMLLSGALVAGGGSWYLVRLLRPTGVLAAFPSGRDVAEPAI
;
A
#
# COMPACT_ATOMS: atom_id res chain seq x y z
N GLY A 1 25.59 -20.70 18.44
CA GLY A 1 26.12 -21.35 17.21
C GLY A 1 25.47 -20.91 15.91
N TRP A 2 24.22 -20.42 15.87
CA TRP A 2 23.65 -19.96 14.58
C TRP A 2 22.57 -18.85 14.66
N ALA A 3 22.23 -18.36 15.87
CA ALA A 3 21.10 -17.44 16.05
C ALA A 3 21.48 -16.03 16.57
N VAL A 4 22.77 -15.71 16.75
CA VAL A 4 23.20 -14.41 17.34
C VAL A 4 24.40 -13.79 16.58
N ARG A 5 24.84 -14.36 15.45
CA ARG A 5 26.02 -13.91 14.69
C ARG A 5 25.74 -12.88 13.57
N HIS A 6 24.53 -12.31 13.51
CA HIS A 6 24.17 -11.31 12.49
C HIS A 6 23.66 -9.99 13.08
N LEU A 7 23.88 -9.76 14.38
CA LEU A 7 23.67 -8.49 15.06
C LEU A 7 25.02 -7.82 15.34
N ASP A 8 25.92 -7.81 14.34
CA ASP A 8 27.17 -7.07 14.46
C ASP A 8 26.88 -5.57 14.26
N LEU A 9 26.83 -4.90 15.40
CA LEU A 9 26.37 -3.54 15.63
C LEU A 9 27.50 -2.52 15.43
N ARG A 10 28.31 -2.69 14.38
CA ARG A 10 29.42 -1.77 14.05
C ARG A 10 29.69 -1.83 12.58
N ILE A 11 29.56 -0.73 11.83
CA ILE A 11 30.21 -0.73 10.52
C ILE A 11 30.85 0.60 10.11
N ALA A 12 32.01 0.42 9.48
CA ALA A 12 32.98 1.37 8.98
C ALA A 12 32.39 2.50 8.11
N PRO A 13 33.15 3.58 7.85
CA PRO A 13 32.75 4.60 6.86
C PRO A 13 32.47 3.93 5.50
N GLY A 14 31.19 3.80 5.14
CA GLY A 14 30.74 3.21 3.87
C GLY A 14 29.56 2.25 3.95
N GLU A 15 29.19 1.72 5.12
CA GLU A 15 28.10 0.76 5.23
C GLU A 15 26.82 1.37 5.81
N ARG A 16 25.72 1.21 5.07
CA ARG A 16 24.39 1.74 5.40
C ARG A 16 23.66 0.72 6.26
N VAL A 17 23.12 1.15 7.39
CA VAL A 17 22.11 0.36 8.11
C VAL A 17 20.85 0.31 7.23
N LEU A 18 20.59 -0.83 6.57
CA LEU A 18 19.29 -1.13 5.98
C LEU A 18 18.33 -1.44 7.13
N LEU A 19 17.72 -0.41 7.74
CA LEU A 19 16.86 -0.57 8.93
C LEU A 19 15.72 -1.59 8.75
N LEU A 20 15.37 -1.97 7.50
CA LEU A 20 14.32 -2.93 7.13
C LEU A 20 14.69 -3.86 5.95
N GLY A 21 15.96 -3.95 5.55
CA GLY A 21 16.36 -4.69 4.34
C GLY A 21 15.96 -4.04 3.00
N SER A 22 15.41 -2.81 3.02
CA SER A 22 15.10 -2.03 1.82
C SER A 22 16.31 -1.18 1.35
N PRO A 23 16.69 -1.21 0.06
CA PRO A 23 17.72 -0.33 -0.49
C PRO A 23 17.35 1.16 -0.42
N TYR A 24 16.06 1.48 -0.21
CA TYR A 24 15.54 2.83 -0.07
C TYR A 24 15.48 3.31 1.40
N GLY A 25 15.75 2.43 2.38
CA GLY A 25 15.84 2.82 3.79
C GLY A 25 14.56 3.45 4.36
N LEU A 26 14.69 4.59 5.05
CA LEU A 26 13.55 5.30 5.66
C LEU A 26 12.55 5.87 4.64
N ASP A 27 12.98 6.10 3.40
CA ASP A 27 12.13 6.61 2.31
C ASP A 27 10.95 5.66 2.02
N THR A 28 11.15 4.34 2.14
CA THR A 28 10.08 3.35 2.01
C THR A 28 8.95 3.58 3.03
N ILE A 29 9.29 4.01 4.25
CA ILE A 29 8.28 4.32 5.27
C ILE A 29 7.54 5.59 4.89
N PHE A 30 8.26 6.65 4.50
CA PHE A 30 7.64 7.92 4.13
C PHE A 30 6.73 7.79 2.90
N SER A 31 7.21 7.16 1.83
CA SER A 31 6.40 6.86 0.64
C SER A 31 5.17 6.03 0.99
N GLY A 32 5.32 5.00 1.83
CA GLY A 32 4.20 4.18 2.31
C GLY A 32 3.16 4.98 3.10
N LEU A 33 3.60 5.94 3.93
CA LEU A 33 2.70 6.82 4.68
C LEU A 33 1.92 7.77 3.76
N VAL A 34 2.59 8.37 2.78
CA VAL A 34 1.94 9.27 1.80
C VAL A 34 0.95 8.49 0.93
N GLN A 35 1.33 7.29 0.48
CA GLN A 35 0.44 6.40 -0.26
C GLN A 35 -0.76 5.97 0.59
N GLY A 36 -0.53 5.56 1.84
CA GLY A 36 -1.58 5.20 2.78
C GLY A 36 -2.55 6.35 3.06
N ALA A 37 -2.03 7.56 3.28
CA ALA A 37 -2.85 8.77 3.46
C ALA A 37 -3.71 9.06 2.23
N GLY A 38 -3.17 8.88 1.01
CA GLY A 38 -3.92 9.03 -0.23
C GLY A 38 -5.11 8.08 -0.33
N ALA A 39 -4.92 6.80 0.05
CA ALA A 39 -6.03 5.84 0.11
C ALA A 39 -7.02 6.16 1.24
N GLU A 40 -6.52 6.53 2.41
CA GLU A 40 -7.32 6.80 3.60
C GLU A 40 -8.26 7.99 3.40
N LEU A 41 -7.81 9.04 2.70
CA LEU A 41 -8.64 10.18 2.35
C LEU A 41 -9.91 9.77 1.59
N VAL A 42 -9.82 8.76 0.73
CA VAL A 42 -10.99 8.25 0.00
C VAL A 42 -11.99 7.64 0.98
N PHE A 43 -11.55 6.77 1.89
CA PHE A 43 -12.43 6.19 2.91
C PHE A 43 -13.00 7.23 3.88
N ALA A 44 -12.19 8.24 4.25
CA ALA A 44 -12.61 9.36 5.07
C ALA A 44 -13.73 10.18 4.40
N LEU A 45 -13.69 10.38 3.08
CA LEU A 45 -14.75 11.06 2.33
C LEU A 45 -16.09 10.30 2.37
N ALA A 46 -16.08 8.97 2.54
CA ALA A 46 -17.29 8.20 2.80
C ALA A 46 -17.57 7.98 4.29
N LEU A 47 -16.87 8.69 5.18
CA LEU A 47 -16.96 8.57 6.64
C LEU A 47 -16.82 7.11 7.13
N TYR A 48 -16.03 6.29 6.41
CA TYR A 48 -15.83 4.87 6.71
C TYR A 48 -17.12 4.02 6.69
N ARG A 49 -18.19 4.52 6.07
CA ARG A 49 -19.50 3.85 6.05
C ARG A 49 -19.68 2.86 4.90
N ARG A 50 -18.82 2.90 3.87
CA ARG A 50 -18.97 2.12 2.64
C ARG A 50 -17.67 1.41 2.26
N TRP A 51 -17.77 0.12 1.98
CA TRP A 51 -16.65 -0.77 1.66
C TRP A 51 -16.95 -1.59 0.41
N THR A 52 -17.20 -0.90 -0.71
CA THR A 52 -17.57 -1.49 -2.00
C THR A 52 -16.40 -1.53 -2.98
N LEU A 53 -16.51 -2.30 -4.06
CA LEU A 53 -15.46 -2.36 -5.10
C LEU A 53 -15.14 -0.98 -5.70
N PRO A 54 -16.11 -0.12 -6.07
CA PRO A 54 -15.78 1.23 -6.52
C PRO A 54 -14.99 2.03 -5.49
N MET A 55 -15.29 1.85 -4.20
CA MET A 55 -14.59 2.52 -3.12
C MET A 55 -13.14 2.06 -2.99
N SER A 56 -12.89 0.74 -3.07
CA SER A 56 -11.53 0.20 -3.02
C SER A 56 -10.71 0.63 -4.25
N VAL A 57 -11.33 0.66 -5.44
CA VAL A 57 -10.71 1.17 -6.66
C VAL A 57 -10.33 2.64 -6.51
N LEU A 58 -11.25 3.49 -6.02
CA LEU A 58 -10.96 4.90 -5.76
C LEU A 58 -9.85 5.06 -4.72
N ALA A 59 -9.82 4.26 -3.65
CA ALA A 59 -8.76 4.27 -2.66
C ALA A 59 -7.40 3.85 -3.26
N GLY A 60 -7.39 2.86 -4.15
CA GLY A 60 -6.22 2.49 -4.93
C GLY A 60 -5.71 3.63 -5.83
N CYS A 61 -6.61 4.38 -6.46
CA CYS A 61 -6.25 5.61 -7.18
C CYS A 61 -5.70 6.68 -6.24
N GLY A 62 -6.30 6.89 -5.06
CA GLY A 62 -5.82 7.83 -4.06
C GLY A 62 -4.40 7.51 -3.59
N ALA A 63 -4.12 6.23 -3.34
CA ALA A 63 -2.78 5.74 -3.07
C ALA A 63 -1.79 6.04 -4.22
N ALA A 64 -2.19 5.77 -5.47
CA ALA A 64 -1.35 6.07 -6.62
C ALA A 64 -1.05 7.56 -6.77
N VAL A 65 -2.01 8.44 -6.48
CA VAL A 65 -1.79 9.89 -6.45
C VAL A 65 -0.79 10.28 -5.36
N GLY A 66 -0.93 9.71 -4.15
CA GLY A 66 0.03 9.94 -3.07
C GLY A 66 1.45 9.50 -3.45
N MET A 67 1.60 8.32 -4.04
CA MET A 67 2.89 7.82 -4.53
C MET A 67 3.45 8.70 -5.67
N TRP A 68 2.60 9.15 -6.60
CA TRP A 68 3.04 10.04 -7.67
C TRP A 68 3.58 11.36 -7.13
N PHE A 69 2.92 11.98 -6.15
CA PHE A 69 3.45 13.18 -5.50
C PHE A 69 4.80 12.93 -4.82
N HIS A 70 4.95 11.80 -4.12
CA HIS A 70 6.23 11.41 -3.53
C HIS A 70 7.32 11.26 -4.60
N ASP A 71 7.09 10.45 -5.63
CA ASP A 71 8.12 10.11 -6.61
C ASP A 71 8.49 11.30 -7.49
N MET A 72 7.51 12.11 -7.90
CA MET A 72 7.79 13.30 -8.71
C MET A 72 8.58 14.35 -7.94
N THR A 73 8.43 14.42 -6.61
CA THR A 73 9.19 15.37 -5.78
C THR A 73 10.57 14.85 -5.39
N VAL A 74 10.70 13.56 -5.09
CA VAL A 74 11.95 12.96 -4.59
C VAL A 74 12.88 12.51 -5.73
N TYR A 75 12.32 11.89 -6.79
CA TYR A 75 13.11 11.22 -7.82
C TYR A 75 13.06 11.90 -9.19
N PHE A 76 11.96 12.59 -9.52
CA PHE A 76 11.73 13.12 -10.87
C PHE A 76 11.50 14.64 -10.94
N ALA A 77 11.97 15.41 -9.96
CA ALA A 77 11.71 16.85 -9.87
C ALA A 77 12.18 17.67 -11.09
N GLY A 78 13.18 17.17 -11.84
CA GLY A 78 13.72 17.80 -13.05
C GLY A 78 13.17 17.24 -14.37
N VAL A 79 12.21 16.32 -14.34
CA VAL A 79 11.64 15.70 -15.54
C VAL A 79 10.47 16.52 -16.05
N ASP A 80 10.32 16.60 -17.38
CA ASP A 80 9.21 17.33 -18.00
C ASP A 80 7.84 16.81 -17.57
N LEU A 81 6.91 17.74 -17.31
CA LEU A 81 5.57 17.44 -16.82
C LEU A 81 4.80 16.40 -17.65
N PRO A 82 4.86 16.37 -19.01
CA PRO A 82 4.17 15.34 -19.79
C PRO A 82 4.65 13.91 -19.47
N ILE A 83 5.94 13.72 -19.19
CA ILE A 83 6.49 12.41 -18.82
C ILE A 83 6.04 12.04 -17.42
N GLN A 84 6.06 13.00 -16.48
CA GLN A 84 5.55 12.79 -15.13
C GLN A 84 4.08 12.36 -15.15
N LEU A 85 3.25 13.01 -15.96
CA LEU A 85 1.82 12.68 -16.10
C LEU A 85 1.61 11.31 -16.74
N ALA A 86 2.42 10.93 -17.74
CA ALA A 86 2.36 9.60 -18.33
C ALA A 86 2.67 8.51 -17.29
N TYR A 87 3.73 8.70 -16.48
CA TYR A 87 4.02 7.83 -15.34
C TYR A 87 2.86 7.77 -14.35
N GLY A 88 2.30 8.93 -13.98
CA GLY A 88 1.15 9.02 -13.10
C GLY A 88 -0.08 8.26 -13.62
N ALA A 89 -0.33 8.28 -14.93
CA ALA A 89 -1.42 7.53 -15.54
C ALA A 89 -1.24 6.01 -15.40
N PHE A 90 -0.03 5.48 -15.61
CA PHE A 90 0.26 4.07 -15.37
C PHE A 90 0.19 3.70 -13.89
N MET A 91 0.66 4.57 -13.00
CA MET A 91 0.54 4.38 -11.55
C MET A 91 -0.93 4.36 -11.12
N LEU A 92 -1.76 5.26 -11.64
CA LEU A 92 -3.21 5.27 -11.41
C LEU A 92 -3.88 3.98 -11.88
N LEU A 93 -3.56 3.53 -13.09
CA LEU A 93 -4.10 2.27 -13.62
C LEU A 93 -3.70 1.07 -12.75
N SER A 94 -2.42 1.00 -12.35
CA SER A 94 -1.92 -0.04 -11.45
C SER A 94 -2.58 0.03 -10.07
N GLY A 95 -2.68 1.22 -9.48
CA GLY A 95 -3.33 1.44 -8.19
C GLY A 95 -4.81 1.03 -8.23
N ALA A 96 -5.53 1.39 -9.28
CA ALA A 96 -6.93 0.99 -9.48
C ALA A 96 -7.07 -0.54 -9.55
N LEU A 97 -6.26 -1.19 -10.38
CA LEU A 97 -6.39 -2.63 -10.67
C LEU A 97 -5.82 -3.51 -9.56
N VAL A 98 -4.56 -3.26 -9.18
CA VAL A 98 -3.81 -4.10 -8.25
C VAL A 98 -4.16 -3.77 -6.81
N ALA A 99 -4.01 -2.50 -6.40
CA ALA A 99 -4.28 -2.12 -5.02
C ALA A 99 -5.79 -2.10 -4.73
N GLY A 100 -6.58 -1.49 -5.60
CA GLY A 100 -8.03 -1.35 -5.39
C GLY A 100 -8.82 -2.62 -5.72
N GLY A 101 -8.71 -3.11 -6.96
CA GLY A 101 -9.37 -4.34 -7.40
C GLY A 101 -8.82 -5.57 -6.71
N GLY A 102 -7.49 -5.74 -6.72
CA GLY A 102 -6.82 -6.89 -6.13
C GLY A 102 -7.12 -7.08 -4.64
N SER A 103 -7.08 -6.01 -3.82
CA SER A 103 -7.42 -6.12 -2.40
C SER A 103 -8.88 -6.54 -2.17
N TRP A 104 -9.81 -6.03 -2.97
CA TRP A 104 -11.23 -6.39 -2.85
C TRP A 104 -11.48 -7.86 -3.19
N TYR A 105 -10.92 -8.35 -4.29
CA TYR A 105 -11.02 -9.75 -4.67
C TYR A 105 -10.31 -10.65 -3.66
N LEU A 106 -9.14 -10.26 -3.15
CA LEU A 106 -8.41 -11.00 -2.13
C LEU A 106 -9.28 -11.21 -0.87
N VAL A 107 -9.90 -10.15 -0.35
CA VAL A 107 -10.84 -10.26 0.78
C VAL A 107 -11.98 -11.21 0.44
N ARG A 108 -12.58 -11.10 -0.75
CA ARG A 108 -13.70 -11.94 -1.17
C ARG A 108 -13.34 -13.41 -1.29
N LEU A 109 -12.13 -13.72 -1.75
CA LEU A 109 -11.61 -15.09 -1.86
C LEU A 109 -11.23 -15.68 -0.49
N LEU A 110 -10.84 -14.84 0.47
CA LEU A 110 -10.52 -15.26 1.84
C LEU A 110 -11.76 -15.44 2.73
N ARG A 111 -12.88 -14.77 2.43
CA ARG A 111 -14.15 -14.92 3.19
C ARG A 111 -14.59 -16.38 3.39
N PRO A 112 -14.69 -17.24 2.35
CA PRO A 112 -15.16 -18.62 2.52
C PRO A 112 -14.18 -19.53 3.28
N THR A 113 -12.91 -19.12 3.47
CA THR A 113 -11.93 -19.96 4.19
C THR A 113 -12.07 -19.85 5.71
N GLY A 114 -12.88 -18.92 6.21
CA GLY A 114 -13.05 -18.67 7.64
C GLY A 114 -11.91 -17.88 8.31
N VAL A 115 -10.80 -17.61 7.60
CA VAL A 115 -9.66 -16.84 8.17
C VAL A 115 -10.07 -15.42 8.59
N LEU A 116 -11.13 -14.88 8.00
CA LEU A 116 -11.65 -13.55 8.30
C LEU A 116 -12.75 -13.55 9.38
N ALA A 117 -13.10 -14.69 9.99
CA ALA A 117 -14.23 -14.80 10.92
C ALA A 117 -14.09 -13.88 12.15
N ALA A 118 -12.85 -13.60 12.60
CA ALA A 118 -12.60 -12.68 13.71
C ALA A 118 -12.82 -11.20 13.35
N PHE A 119 -12.83 -10.86 12.05
CA PHE A 119 -12.87 -9.49 11.55
C PHE A 119 -14.24 -9.13 10.99
N PRO A 120 -14.65 -7.85 11.03
CA PRO A 120 -15.90 -7.39 10.41
C PRO A 120 -16.05 -7.81 8.94
N SER A 121 -14.94 -7.97 8.21
CA SER A 121 -14.92 -8.40 6.81
C SER A 121 -15.33 -9.86 6.56
N GLY A 122 -15.44 -10.71 7.60
CA GLY A 122 -15.81 -12.12 7.49
C GLY A 122 -16.97 -12.59 8.37
N ARG A 123 -17.63 -11.69 9.13
CA ARG A 123 -18.71 -12.06 10.06
C ARG A 123 -19.97 -12.61 9.38
N ASP A 124 -20.23 -12.22 8.13
CA ASP A 124 -21.43 -12.66 7.40
C ASP A 124 -21.40 -14.15 6.98
N VAL A 125 -20.26 -14.84 7.13
CA VAL A 125 -20.10 -16.28 6.81
C VAL A 125 -20.20 -17.15 8.08
N ALA A 126 -20.20 -16.54 9.28
CA ALA A 126 -20.12 -17.26 10.55
C ALA A 126 -21.46 -17.85 11.04
N GLU A 127 -22.52 -17.83 10.22
CA GLU A 127 -23.76 -18.53 10.52
C GLU A 127 -23.88 -19.78 9.63
N PRO A 128 -23.48 -20.97 10.11
CA PRO A 128 -23.81 -22.19 9.41
C PRO A 128 -25.33 -22.35 9.41
N ALA A 129 -25.92 -22.47 8.22
CA ALA A 129 -27.30 -22.87 8.06
C ALA A 129 -27.51 -24.20 8.81
N ILE A 130 -28.31 -24.13 9.88
CA ILE A 130 -28.89 -25.30 10.56
C ILE A 130 -30.16 -25.69 9.80
#